data_AF-A0A537J289-F1
#
_entry.id   AF-A0A537J289-F1
#
_cell.length_a   1.000
_cell.length_b   1.000
_cell.length_c   1.000
_cell.angle_alpha   90.00
_cell.angle_beta   90.00
_cell.angle_gamma   90.00
#
_symmetry.space_group_name_H-M   'P 1'
#
loop_
_entity.id
_entity.type
_entity.pdbx_description
1 polymer ?
#
loop_
_entity_poly.entity_id
_entity_poly.type
_entity_poly.pdbx_seq_one_letter_code
_entity_poly.pdbx_strand_id
1 'polypeptide(L)'
;MVDFFYIDTLLKENAIVVFDDVSYPSIHKVIRFILTNRSYRVYRYLEYSGRPNELSLRHRAALHVGRLKPAKLLMKPELSIPDSALGFSAFTTCVALRKVAEDTRSFSFHREF
;
A
#
# COMPACT_ATOMS: atom_id res chain seq x y z
N MET A 1 2.53 -4.61 -13.02
CA MET A 1 1.48 -3.69 -12.45
C MET A 1 0.18 -3.81 -13.21
N VAL A 2 0.24 -3.79 -14.54
CA VAL A 2 -0.86 -4.17 -15.44
C VAL A 2 -1.45 -5.54 -15.05
N ASP A 3 -0.59 -6.49 -14.66
CA ASP A 3 -0.97 -7.85 -14.24
C ASP A 3 -1.94 -7.85 -13.06
N PHE A 4 -1.77 -6.94 -12.09
CA PHE A 4 -2.68 -6.83 -10.97
C PHE A 4 -4.09 -6.42 -11.43
N PHE A 5 -4.22 -5.51 -12.39
CA PHE A 5 -5.53 -5.08 -12.87
C PHE A 5 -6.28 -6.22 -13.56
N TYR A 6 -5.57 -7.06 -14.33
CA TYR A 6 -6.16 -8.27 -14.88
C TYR A 6 -6.58 -9.24 -13.78
N ILE A 7 -5.72 -9.48 -12.80
CA ILE A 7 -6.04 -10.37 -11.67
C ILE A 7 -7.25 -9.84 -10.88
N ASP A 8 -7.32 -8.55 -10.58
CA ASP A 8 -8.43 -7.90 -9.85
C ASP A 8 -9.79 -8.16 -10.53
N THR A 9 -9.83 -8.14 -11.87
CA THR A 9 -11.05 -8.44 -12.63
C THR A 9 -11.45 -9.92 -12.61
N LEU A 10 -10.49 -10.83 -12.40
CA LEU A 10 -10.74 -12.27 -12.33
C LEU A 10 -11.11 -12.74 -10.93
N LEU A 11 -10.58 -12.08 -9.90
CA LEU A 11 -10.79 -12.46 -8.51
C LEU A 11 -12.20 -12.13 -8.03
N LYS A 12 -12.84 -13.08 -7.36
CA LYS A 12 -14.12 -12.85 -6.68
C LYS A 12 -13.92 -12.25 -5.29
N GLU A 13 -15.00 -11.73 -4.72
CA GLU A 13 -15.05 -11.37 -3.30
C GLU A 13 -14.49 -12.50 -2.42
N ASN A 14 -13.77 -12.12 -1.35
CA ASN A 14 -13.04 -12.99 -0.42
C ASN A 14 -11.80 -13.70 -0.97
N ALA A 15 -11.49 -13.58 -2.27
CA ALA A 15 -10.25 -14.09 -2.81
C ALA A 15 -9.02 -13.38 -2.22
N ILE A 16 -7.90 -14.10 -2.18
CA ILE A 16 -6.64 -13.63 -1.62
C ILE A 16 -5.62 -13.51 -2.75
N VAL A 17 -4.94 -12.37 -2.81
CA VAL A 17 -3.76 -12.16 -3.65
C VAL A 17 -2.56 -11.95 -2.74
N VAL A 18 -1.42 -12.53 -3.10
CA VAL A 18 -0.19 -12.42 -2.33
C VAL A 18 0.84 -11.66 -3.15
N PHE A 19 1.47 -10.67 -2.52
CA PHE A 19 2.62 -9.95 -3.06
C PHE A 19 3.83 -10.35 -2.24
N ASP A 20 4.84 -10.88 -2.92
CA ASP A 20 6.18 -11.06 -2.36
C ASP A 20 7.05 -9.82 -2.62
N ASP A 21 8.26 -9.79 -2.07
CA ASP A 21 9.24 -8.72 -2.30
C ASP A 21 8.71 -7.30 -1.99
N VAL A 22 7.87 -7.18 -0.96
CA VAL A 22 7.25 -5.91 -0.53
C VAL A 22 8.28 -4.88 -0.07
N SER A 23 9.49 -5.33 0.26
CA SER A 23 10.64 -4.47 0.57
C SER A 23 11.06 -3.58 -0.62
N TYR A 24 10.68 -3.95 -1.85
CA TYR A 24 10.93 -3.11 -3.02
C TYR A 24 9.95 -1.93 -3.09
N PRO A 25 10.44 -0.68 -3.21
CA PRO A 25 9.58 0.51 -3.20
C PRO A 25 8.49 0.54 -4.26
N SER A 26 8.70 -0.10 -5.41
CA SER A 26 7.70 -0.22 -6.47
C SER A 26 6.51 -1.08 -6.03
N ILE A 27 6.77 -2.25 -5.43
CA ILE A 27 5.75 -3.16 -4.91
C ILE A 27 5.02 -2.53 -3.73
N HIS A 28 5.75 -1.87 -2.82
CA HIS A 28 5.16 -1.14 -1.70
C HIS A 28 4.14 -0.08 -2.20
N LYS A 29 4.49 0.71 -3.21
CA LYS A 29 3.58 1.69 -3.82
C LYS A 29 2.33 1.05 -4.43
N VAL A 30 2.48 -0.12 -5.06
CA VAL A 30 1.35 -0.89 -5.61
C VAL A 30 0.39 -1.27 -4.48
N ILE A 31 0.90 -1.85 -3.41
CA ILE A 31 0.09 -2.28 -2.26
C ILE A 31 -0.65 -1.09 -1.64
N ARG A 32 0.04 0.04 -1.46
CA ARG A 32 -0.59 1.27 -0.98
C ARG A 32 -1.70 1.75 -1.92
N PHE A 33 -1.46 1.75 -3.23
CA PHE A 33 -2.49 2.10 -4.22
C PHE A 33 -3.70 1.17 -4.11
N ILE A 34 -3.48 -0.14 -4.02
CA ILE A 34 -4.56 -1.13 -3.87
C ILE A 34 -5.36 -0.88 -2.59
N LEU A 35 -4.69 -0.76 -1.44
CA LEU A 35 -5.36 -0.57 -0.15
C LEU A 35 -6.10 0.77 -0.03
N THR A 36 -5.75 1.77 -0.83
CA THR A 36 -6.39 3.10 -0.80
C THR A 36 -7.45 3.29 -1.88
N ASN A 37 -7.35 2.60 -3.02
CA ASN A 37 -8.21 2.83 -4.18
C ASN A 37 -9.04 1.61 -4.60
N ARG A 38 -8.77 0.42 -4.03
CA ARG A 38 -9.45 -0.82 -4.39
C ARG A 38 -10.12 -1.42 -3.14
N SER A 39 -11.12 -2.26 -3.37
CA SER A 39 -11.86 -2.95 -2.30
C SER A 39 -11.05 -4.12 -1.75
N TYR A 40 -9.91 -3.83 -1.10
CA TYR A 40 -9.02 -4.81 -0.49
C TYR A 40 -8.67 -4.44 0.95
N ARG A 41 -8.36 -5.46 1.76
CA ARG A 41 -7.78 -5.28 3.10
C ARG A 41 -6.60 -6.21 3.31
N VAL A 42 -5.69 -5.85 4.20
CA VAL A 42 -4.62 -6.75 4.63
C VAL A 42 -5.24 -7.95 5.36
N TYR A 43 -4.89 -9.16 4.91
CA TYR A 43 -5.30 -10.41 5.54
C TYR A 43 -4.20 -10.97 6.44
N ARG A 44 -2.96 -10.96 5.95
CA ARG A 44 -1.76 -11.37 6.68
C ARG A 44 -0.53 -10.73 6.05
N TYR A 45 0.53 -10.55 6.81
CA TYR A 45 1.82 -10.15 6.28
C TYR A 45 2.95 -10.84 7.04
N LEU A 46 4.13 -10.87 6.43
CA LEU A 46 5.38 -11.32 7.04
C LEU A 46 6.30 -10.13 7.22
N GLU A 47 6.86 -10.01 8.43
CA GLU A 47 7.88 -9.01 8.72
C GLU A 47 9.27 -9.55 8.39
N TYR A 48 10.12 -8.67 7.85
CA TYR A 48 11.53 -8.96 7.69
C TYR A 48 12.19 -9.04 9.06
N SER A 49 12.80 -10.18 9.37
CA SER A 49 13.55 -10.41 10.61
C SER A 49 15.02 -9.98 10.53
N GLY A 50 15.51 -9.56 9.36
CA GLY A 50 16.86 -9.02 9.21
C GLY A 50 16.96 -7.56 9.66
N ARG A 51 18.17 -7.12 10.05
CA ARG A 51 18.43 -5.73 10.50
C ARG A 51 17.82 -4.75 9.48
N PRO A 52 16.96 -3.81 9.91
CA PRO A 52 16.39 -2.85 8.99
C PRO A 52 17.54 -2.08 8.35
N ASN A 53 17.63 -2.14 7.02
CA ASN A 53 18.54 -1.30 6.27
C ASN A 53 18.23 0.13 6.69
N GLU A 54 19.20 0.84 7.28
CA GLU A 54 18.97 2.07 8.01
C GLU A 54 18.08 3.00 7.19
N LEU A 55 16.80 3.11 7.57
CA LEU A 55 15.93 4.17 7.08
C LEU A 55 16.68 5.44 7.44
N SER A 56 17.26 6.09 6.42
CA SER A 56 18.04 7.31 6.56
C SER A 56 17.38 8.18 7.62
N LEU A 57 18.15 8.69 8.58
CA LEU A 57 17.64 9.57 9.65
C LEU A 57 16.67 10.65 9.12
N ARG A 58 16.88 11.11 7.88
CA ARG A 58 16.01 12.01 7.13
C ARG A 58 14.58 11.47 6.94
N HIS A 59 14.42 10.18 6.64
CA HIS A 59 13.13 9.52 6.46
C HIS A 59 12.36 9.41 7.78
N ARG A 60 13.05 9.09 8.89
CA ARG A 60 12.44 9.09 10.23
C ARG A 60 12.00 10.48 10.67
N ALA A 61 12.83 11.49 10.40
CA ALA A 61 12.51 12.88 10.67
C ALA A 61 11.31 13.36 9.86
N ALA A 62 11.24 13.02 8.56
CA ALA A 62 10.12 13.38 7.69
C ALA A 62 8.78 12.83 8.20
N LEU A 63 8.76 11.58 8.70
CA LEU A 63 7.56 10.98 9.31
C LEU A 63 7.10 11.70 10.59
N HIS A 64 8.02 12.32 11.35
CA HIS A 64 7.68 13.10 12.55
C HIS A 64 7.18 14.51 12.19
N VAL A 65 7.80 15.15 11.21
CA VAL A 65 7.43 16.50 10.74
C VAL A 65 6.07 16.50 10.04
N GLY A 66 5.71 15.43 9.32
CA GLY A 66 4.41 15.28 8.66
C GLY A 66 3.19 15.19 9.59
N ARG A 67 3.39 15.08 10.90
CA ARG A 67 2.31 15.12 11.91
C ARG A 67 1.86 16.54 12.25
N LEU A 68 2.61 17.57 11.87
CA LEU A 68 2.25 18.97 12.09
C LEU A 68 1.24 19.43 11.02
N LYS A 69 0.12 20.01 11.48
CA LYS A 69 -1.04 20.39 10.65
C LYS A 69 -0.72 21.20 9.37
N PRO A 70 0.18 22.19 9.34
CA PRO A 70 0.45 22.95 8.11
C PRO A 70 1.31 22.17 7.09
N ALA A 71 2.08 21.17 7.53
CA ALA A 71 2.97 20.40 6.64
C ALA A 71 2.23 19.33 5.83
N LYS A 72 1.05 18.85 6.30
CA LYS A 72 0.23 17.85 5.59
C LYS A 72 -0.21 18.29 4.19
N LEU A 73 -0.38 19.59 3.96
CA LEU A 73 -0.86 20.14 2.67
C LEU A 73 0.23 20.15 1.59
N LEU A 74 1.51 20.12 1.97
CA LEU A 74 2.66 20.13 1.05
C LEU A 74 3.36 18.77 0.95
N MET A 75 2.92 17.79 1.74
CA MET A 75 3.53 16.47 1.78
C MET A 75 2.93 15.53 0.75
N LYS A 76 3.80 14.70 0.17
CA LYS A 76 3.38 13.62 -0.71
C LYS A 76 2.38 12.69 0.02
N PRO A 77 1.31 12.19 -0.64
CA PRO A 77 0.29 11.36 0.00
C PRO A 77 0.84 10.14 0.75
N GLU A 78 2.00 9.61 0.34
CA GLU A 78 2.72 8.53 1.01
C GLU A 78 3.11 8.86 2.46
N LEU A 79 3.29 10.14 2.78
CA LEU A 79 3.61 10.63 4.13
C LEU A 79 2.37 10.95 4.96
N SER A 80 1.19 11.07 4.34
CA SER A 80 -0.06 11.43 5.02
C SER A 80 -0.73 10.22 5.71
N ILE A 81 -0.66 9.04 5.08
CA ILE A 81 -1.23 7.78 5.61
C ILE A 81 -0.08 6.80 5.92
N PRO A 82 0.25 6.54 7.19
CA PRO A 82 1.30 5.59 7.55
C PRO A 82 0.87 4.15 7.19
N ASP A 83 1.83 3.27 6.88
CA ASP A 83 1.53 1.88 6.51
C ASP A 83 0.76 1.13 7.62
N SER A 84 1.01 1.47 8.89
CA SER A 84 0.28 0.90 10.02
C SER A 84 -1.21 1.20 9.99
N ALA A 85 -1.62 2.35 9.44
CA ALA A 85 -3.03 2.68 9.23
C ALA A 85 -3.67 1.87 8.09
N LEU A 86 -2.84 1.34 7.18
CA LEU A 86 -3.27 0.43 6.12
C LEU A 86 -3.20 -1.05 6.55
N GLY A 87 -2.78 -1.34 7.78
CA GLY A 87 -2.77 -2.68 8.36
C GLY A 87 -1.50 -3.50 8.10
N PHE A 88 -0.39 -2.88 7.70
CA PHE A 88 0.90 -3.57 7.53
C PHE A 88 2.09 -2.71 8.00
N SER A 89 3.29 -3.29 8.02
CA SER A 89 4.50 -2.64 8.51
C SER A 89 5.39 -2.15 7.36
N ALA A 90 6.20 -1.11 7.61
CA ALA A 90 7.21 -0.65 6.66
C ALA A 90 8.31 -1.71 6.40
N PHE A 91 8.39 -2.75 7.23
CA PHE A 91 9.35 -3.84 7.13
C PHE A 91 8.72 -5.13 6.60
N THR A 92 7.57 -5.05 5.94
CA THR A 92 6.93 -6.23 5.35
C THR A 92 7.74 -6.76 4.17
N THR A 93 7.96 -8.08 4.11
CA THR A 93 8.53 -8.75 2.93
C THR A 93 7.47 -9.35 2.04
N CYS A 94 6.37 -9.81 2.64
CA CYS A 94 5.29 -10.48 1.93
C CYS A 94 3.96 -10.05 2.53
N VAL A 95 2.97 -9.73 1.69
CA VAL A 95 1.62 -9.36 2.12
C VAL A 95 0.55 -10.13 1.35
N ALA A 96 -0.42 -10.65 2.09
CA ALA A 96 -1.64 -11.22 1.56
C ALA A 96 -2.77 -10.20 1.70
N LEU A 97 -3.40 -9.84 0.59
CA LEU A 97 -4.54 -8.94 0.52
C LEU A 97 -5.80 -9.74 0.20
N ARG A 98 -6.90 -9.44 0.90
CA ARG A 98 -8.21 -10.04 0.66
C ARG A 98 -9.13 -9.04 -0.02
N LYS A 99 -9.74 -9.44 -1.14
CA LYS A 99 -10.79 -8.67 -1.81
C LYS A 99 -12.05 -8.68 -0.94
N VAL A 100 -12.58 -7.49 -0.61
CA VAL A 100 -13.73 -7.34 0.31
C VAL A 100 -15.03 -7.02 -0.42
N ALA A 101 -14.97 -6.63 -1.69
CA ALA A 101 -16.15 -6.40 -2.51
C ALA A 101 -15.76 -6.53 -4.00
N GLU A 102 -16.75 -6.84 -4.83
CA GLU A 102 -16.59 -6.78 -6.29
C GLU A 102 -16.29 -5.36 -6.77
N ASP A 103 -15.54 -5.26 -7.86
CA ASP A 103 -15.29 -3.98 -8.50
C ASP A 103 -16.46 -3.60 -9.41
N THR A 104 -17.32 -2.70 -8.95
CA THR A 104 -18.47 -2.19 -9.71
C THR A 104 -18.18 -0.87 -10.44
N ARG A 105 -16.94 -0.39 -10.40
CA ARG A 105 -16.58 0.90 -11.03
C ARG A 105 -16.61 0.82 -12.55
N SER A 106 -16.97 1.93 -13.17
CA SER A 106 -16.88 2.07 -14.62
C SER A 106 -15.42 2.13 -15.10
N PHE A 107 -15.16 1.64 -16.32
CA PHE A 107 -13.83 1.74 -16.94
C PHE A 107 -13.33 3.20 -17.10
N SER A 108 -14.23 4.18 -17.04
CA SER A 108 -13.95 5.62 -17.12
C SER A 108 -13.53 6.27 -15.79
N PHE A 109 -13.34 5.52 -14.71
CA PHE A 109 -13.03 6.10 -13.39
C PHE A 109 -11.66 6.80 -13.33
N HIS A 110 -10.73 6.46 -14.24
CA HIS A 110 -9.42 7.09 -14.36
C HIS A 110 -9.55 8.46 -15.06
N ARG A 111 -10.11 9.47 -14.38
CA ARG A 111 -10.02 10.85 -14.87
C ARG A 111 -8.56 11.32 -14.88
N GLU A 112 -8.24 12.08 -15.92
CA GLU A 112 -6.93 12.56 -16.36
C GLU A 112 -6.00 12.98 -15.21
N PHE A 113 -4.75 12.49 -15.28
CA PHE A 113 -3.65 12.81 -14.35
C PHE A 113 -2.97 14.13 -14.73
#